data_AF-A0A2M7SYD4-F1
#
_entry.id   AF-A0A2M7SYD4-F1
#
_cell.length_a   1.000
_cell.length_b   1.000
_cell.length_c   1.000
_cell.angle_alpha   90.00
_cell.angle_beta   90.00
_cell.angle_gamma   90.00
#
_symmetry.space_group_name_H-M   'P 1'
#
loop_
_entity.id
_entity.type
_entity.pdbx_description
1 polymer ?
#
loop_
_entity_poly.entity_id
_entity_poly.type
_entity_poly.pdbx_seq_one_letter_code
_entity_poly.pdbx_strand_id
1 'polypeptide(L)'
;MNLFSYLGNWVMGGLRRLIGTQYSTPSYGEEAASPVTFDSAMQMSAVWACVKLLAETVSSLPLSVYKVGSNGRKVAESHALSILFSGKVNRYQTKVEFFETVILNLIMHGNAYCVIQRIGDRVIGLLPIMSAQVTTVLLSDGTVTHQYTHDAGVTVYSAENIW
;
A
#
# COMPACT_ATOMS: atom_id res chain seq x y z
N MET A 1 -61.90 9.22 6.26
CA MET A 1 -61.54 9.50 7.67
C MET A 1 -60.39 10.51 7.67
N ASN A 2 -60.70 11.76 7.34
CA ASN A 2 -60.87 12.92 8.23
C ASN A 2 -59.54 13.46 8.79
N LEU A 3 -59.00 14.48 8.10
CA LEU A 3 -57.84 15.31 8.44
C LEU A 3 -57.87 15.82 9.90
N PHE A 4 -59.07 16.09 10.42
CA PHE A 4 -59.31 16.51 11.81
C PHE A 4 -58.98 15.43 12.86
N SER A 5 -58.88 14.15 12.48
CA SER A 5 -58.45 13.07 13.39
C SER A 5 -56.95 13.10 13.68
N TYR A 6 -56.12 13.49 12.70
CA TYR A 6 -54.67 13.61 12.87
C TYR A 6 -54.29 14.81 13.74
N LEU A 7 -55.02 15.92 13.61
CA LEU A 7 -54.83 17.10 14.46
C LEU A 7 -55.24 16.82 15.92
N GLY A 8 -56.33 16.07 16.13
CA GLY A 8 -56.79 15.67 17.46
C GLY A 8 -55.78 14.76 18.19
N ASN A 9 -55.12 13.85 17.48
CA ASN A 9 -54.11 12.98 18.07
C ASN A 9 -52.82 13.72 18.43
N TRP A 10 -52.50 14.80 17.70
CA TRP A 10 -51.36 15.68 17.97
C TRP A 10 -51.60 16.58 19.20
N VAL A 11 -52.80 17.18 19.33
CA VAL A 11 -53.13 18.07 20.46
C VAL A 11 -53.43 17.30 21.75
N MET A 12 -54.05 16.12 21.69
CA MET A 12 -54.52 15.38 22.87
C MET A 12 -53.74 14.10 23.19
N GLY A 13 -52.82 13.65 22.34
CA GLY A 13 -52.11 12.37 22.50
C GLY A 13 -50.65 12.46 22.96
N GLY A 14 -50.04 13.65 22.94
CA GLY A 14 -48.58 13.85 23.09
C GLY A 14 -47.98 13.59 24.47
N LEU A 15 -48.75 13.19 25.48
CA LEU A 15 -48.26 12.95 26.85
C LEU A 15 -48.29 11.48 27.29
N ARG A 16 -48.58 10.54 26.38
CA ARG A 16 -48.53 9.10 26.72
C ARG A 16 -47.15 8.52 26.40
N ARG A 17 -46.44 8.07 27.44
CA ARG A 17 -45.21 7.28 27.32
C ARG A 17 -45.55 5.92 26.72
N LEU A 18 -45.39 5.77 25.41
CA LEU A 18 -45.39 4.48 24.73
C LEU A 18 -43.98 3.89 24.78
N ILE A 19 -43.86 2.59 24.99
CA ILE A 19 -42.59 1.88 24.88
C ILE A 19 -42.16 1.94 23.41
N GLY A 20 -41.03 2.60 23.15
CA GLY A 20 -40.46 2.68 21.81
C GLY A 20 -40.00 1.29 21.35
N THR A 21 -40.57 0.78 20.28
CA THR A 21 -40.03 -0.39 19.58
C THR A 21 -38.81 0.04 18.78
N GLN A 22 -37.61 -0.38 19.21
CA GLN A 22 -36.39 -0.23 18.42
C GLN A 22 -36.36 -1.31 17.34
N TYR A 23 -36.35 -0.89 16.08
CA TYR A 23 -36.08 -1.78 14.96
C TYR A 23 -34.55 -1.98 14.86
N SER A 24 -34.11 -3.24 14.85
CA SER A 24 -32.69 -3.64 14.82
C SER A 24 -32.05 -3.51 13.44
N THR A 25 -32.81 -3.10 12.43
CA THR A 25 -32.37 -2.92 11.05
C THR A 25 -32.72 -1.49 10.58
N PRO A 26 -31.85 -0.82 9.82
CA PRO A 26 -32.15 0.50 9.28
C PRO A 26 -33.37 0.46 8.36
N SER A 27 -34.18 1.52 8.41
CA SER A 27 -35.48 1.63 7.68
C SER A 27 -35.34 1.82 6.16
N TYR A 28 -34.13 2.09 5.67
CA TYR A 28 -33.79 2.24 4.25
C TYR A 28 -32.36 1.74 4.03
N GLY A 29 -32.13 0.98 2.95
CA GLY A 29 -30.80 0.64 2.48
C GLY A 29 -30.35 1.70 1.48
N GLU A 30 -29.33 2.47 1.82
CA GLU A 30 -28.63 3.31 0.84
C GLU A 30 -27.76 2.40 -0.04
N GLU A 31 -27.66 2.70 -1.34
CA GLU A 31 -26.67 2.02 -2.19
C GLU A 31 -25.27 2.31 -1.62
N ALA A 32 -24.53 1.23 -1.30
CA ALA A 32 -23.16 1.38 -0.85
C ALA A 32 -22.37 2.15 -1.92
N ALA A 33 -21.60 3.16 -1.51
CA ALA A 33 -20.71 3.87 -2.41
C ALA A 33 -19.82 2.87 -3.16
N SER A 34 -19.62 3.09 -4.47
CA SER A 34 -18.82 2.21 -5.33
C SER A 34 -17.46 1.93 -4.67
N PRO A 35 -16.99 0.66 -4.62
CA PRO A 35 -15.73 0.33 -3.97
C PRO A 35 -14.58 1.05 -4.69
N VAL A 36 -13.75 1.74 -3.92
CA VAL A 36 -12.55 2.41 -4.46
C VAL A 36 -11.44 1.38 -4.59
N THR A 37 -11.17 0.97 -5.84
CA THR A 37 -10.03 0.12 -6.22
C THR A 37 -8.87 0.97 -6.72
N PHE A 38 -7.68 0.36 -6.83
CA PHE A 38 -6.52 0.98 -7.46
C PHE A 38 -6.86 1.60 -8.83
N ASP A 39 -7.53 0.84 -9.70
CA ASP A 39 -7.86 1.31 -11.05
C ASP A 39 -8.82 2.50 -11.02
N SER A 40 -9.85 2.46 -10.16
CA SER A 40 -10.80 3.57 -10.02
C SER A 40 -10.14 4.83 -9.47
N ALA A 41 -9.20 4.69 -8.54
CA ALA A 41 -8.47 5.80 -7.95
C ALA A 41 -7.50 6.44 -8.97
N MET A 42 -6.77 5.62 -9.73
CA MET A 42 -5.77 6.10 -10.70
C MET A 42 -6.39 6.78 -11.93
N GLN A 43 -7.66 6.52 -12.22
CA GLN A 43 -8.41 7.26 -13.25
C GLN A 43 -8.70 8.72 -12.86
N MET A 44 -8.66 9.05 -11.56
CA MET A 44 -8.83 10.43 -11.11
C MET A 44 -7.54 11.22 -11.32
N SER A 45 -7.59 12.25 -12.16
CA SER A 45 -6.43 13.08 -12.51
C SER A 45 -5.74 13.72 -11.29
N ALA A 46 -6.52 14.10 -10.28
CA ALA A 46 -5.99 14.64 -9.02
C ALA A 46 -5.15 13.60 -8.26
N VAL A 47 -5.64 12.36 -8.15
CA VAL A 47 -4.91 11.27 -7.49
C VAL A 47 -3.64 10.95 -8.26
N TRP A 48 -3.75 10.77 -9.58
CA TRP A 48 -2.60 10.52 -10.45
C TRP A 48 -1.53 11.61 -10.30
N ALA A 49 -1.91 12.88 -10.31
CA ALA A 49 -0.97 14.00 -10.17
C ALA A 49 -0.24 13.98 -8.81
N CYS A 50 -0.95 13.71 -7.71
CA CYS A 50 -0.35 13.62 -6.39
C CYS A 50 0.62 12.44 -6.26
N VAL A 51 0.21 11.24 -6.71
CA VAL A 51 1.04 10.04 -6.68
C VAL A 51 2.30 10.25 -7.52
N LYS A 52 2.14 10.77 -8.74
CA LYS A 52 3.25 11.07 -9.65
C LYS A 52 4.24 12.06 -9.03
N LEU A 53 3.74 13.17 -8.48
CA LEU A 53 4.59 14.18 -7.85
C LEU A 53 5.40 13.58 -6.69
N LEU A 54 4.78 12.78 -5.83
CA LEU A 54 5.49 12.12 -4.72
C LEU A 54 6.53 11.11 -5.22
N ALA A 55 6.17 10.29 -6.19
CA ALA A 55 7.07 9.27 -6.75
C ALA A 55 8.30 9.91 -7.43
N GLU A 56 8.10 10.90 -8.29
CA GLU A 56 9.19 11.57 -9.02
C GLU A 56 10.07 12.39 -8.07
N THR A 57 9.47 13.11 -7.11
CA THR A 57 10.25 13.93 -6.16
C THR A 57 11.16 13.07 -5.30
N VAL A 58 10.67 11.98 -4.70
CA VAL A 58 11.49 11.08 -3.90
C VAL A 58 12.57 10.41 -4.73
N SER A 59 12.24 9.98 -5.95
CA SER A 59 13.17 9.26 -6.83
C SER A 59 14.28 10.15 -7.41
N SER A 60 14.05 11.46 -7.47
CA SER A 60 15.05 12.44 -7.91
C SER A 60 16.17 12.69 -6.89
N LEU A 61 15.99 12.26 -5.64
CA LEU A 61 16.95 12.53 -4.57
C LEU A 61 18.24 11.72 -4.75
N PRO A 62 19.42 12.34 -4.59
CA PRO A 62 20.69 11.62 -4.63
C PRO A 62 20.84 10.74 -3.39
N LEU A 63 21.11 9.45 -3.62
CA LEU A 63 21.39 8.47 -2.56
C LEU A 63 22.88 8.10 -2.58
N SER A 64 23.55 8.31 -1.44
CA SER A 64 24.96 7.98 -1.23
C SER A 64 25.10 7.06 -0.02
N VAL A 65 25.86 5.98 -0.18
CA VAL A 65 26.15 5.04 0.91
C VAL A 65 27.40 5.51 1.65
N TYR A 66 27.31 5.58 2.97
CA TYR A 66 28.43 6.00 3.82
C TYR A 66 28.89 4.84 4.73
N LYS A 67 30.20 4.69 4.87
CA LYS A 67 30.82 3.84 5.89
C LYS A 67 31.17 4.69 7.10
N VAL A 68 30.69 4.27 8.27
CA VAL A 68 31.05 4.87 9.56
C VAL A 68 32.37 4.24 10.02
N GLY A 69 33.39 5.07 10.24
CA GLY A 69 34.68 4.65 10.80
C GLY A 69 35.06 5.47 12.03
N SER A 70 36.21 5.14 12.63
CA SER A 70 36.73 5.82 13.82
C SER A 70 36.98 7.32 13.62
N ASN A 71 37.38 7.73 12.41
CA ASN A 71 37.66 9.12 12.03
C ASN A 71 36.48 9.83 11.33
N GLY A 72 35.24 9.31 11.49
CA GLY A 72 34.03 9.92 10.92
C GLY A 72 33.42 9.12 9.76
N ARG A 73 32.57 9.79 8.96
CA ARG A 73 31.82 9.17 7.84
C ARG A 73 32.55 9.41 6.52
N LYS A 74 32.75 8.35 5.74
CA LYS A 74 33.30 8.42 4.37
C LYS A 74 32.35 7.75 3.38
N VAL A 75 32.25 8.27 2.16
CA VAL A 75 31.46 7.65 1.10
C VAL A 75 32.05 6.27 0.78
N ALA A 76 31.18 5.26 0.69
CA ALA A 76 31.55 3.86 0.49
C ALA A 76 31.40 3.45 -0.98
N GLU A 77 32.20 4.05 -1.86
CA GLU A 77 32.08 3.87 -3.32
C GLU A 77 32.22 2.40 -3.79
N SER A 78 33.06 1.62 -3.10
CA SER A 78 33.29 0.20 -3.41
C SER A 78 32.24 -0.76 -2.85
N HIS A 79 31.27 -0.26 -2.08
CA HIS A 79 30.23 -1.11 -1.51
C HIS A 79 29.23 -1.56 -2.58
N ALA A 80 28.77 -2.82 -2.51
CA ALA A 80 27.88 -3.41 -3.52
C ALA A 80 26.62 -2.56 -3.77
N LEU A 81 25.99 -2.05 -2.71
CA LEU A 81 24.84 -1.16 -2.82
C LEU A 81 25.16 0.20 -3.44
N SER A 82 26.36 0.76 -3.17
CA SER A 82 26.76 2.02 -3.79
C SER A 82 26.87 1.84 -5.30
N ILE A 83 27.51 0.76 -5.74
CA ILE A 83 27.63 0.41 -7.16
C ILE A 83 26.26 0.15 -7.79
N LEU A 84 25.37 -0.55 -7.08
CA LEU A 84 24.02 -0.85 -7.56
C LEU A 84 23.20 0.42 -7.83
N PHE A 85 23.21 1.36 -6.88
CA PHE A 85 22.48 2.63 -7.00
C PHE A 85 23.21 3.69 -7.84
N SER A 86 24.46 3.46 -8.25
CA SER A 86 25.14 4.31 -9.23
C SER A 86 24.65 4.06 -10.67
N GLY A 87 24.02 2.92 -10.96
CA GLY A 87 23.62 2.54 -12.30
C GLY A 87 22.19 2.03 -12.41
N LYS A 88 22.02 0.91 -13.14
CA LYS A 88 20.74 0.20 -13.23
C LYS A 88 20.60 -0.75 -12.04
N VAL A 89 19.47 -0.66 -11.34
CA VAL A 89 19.18 -1.45 -10.12
C VAL A 89 18.78 -2.88 -10.47
N ASN A 90 18.17 -3.08 -11.63
CA ASN A 90 17.90 -4.40 -12.18
C ASN A 90 18.04 -4.36 -13.71
N ARG A 91 17.78 -5.49 -14.38
CA ARG A 91 17.90 -5.59 -15.85
C ARG A 91 16.96 -4.64 -16.60
N TYR A 92 15.83 -4.28 -15.99
CA TYR A 92 14.71 -3.61 -16.63
C TYR A 92 14.67 -2.10 -16.34
N GLN A 93 15.05 -1.69 -15.11
CA GLN A 93 14.82 -0.36 -14.58
C GLN A 93 16.12 0.34 -14.17
N THR A 94 16.13 1.66 -14.37
CA THR A 94 17.07 2.60 -13.77
C THR A 94 16.75 2.80 -12.28
N LYS A 95 17.67 3.45 -11.54
CA LYS A 95 17.42 3.81 -10.14
C LYS A 95 16.16 4.64 -9.94
N VAL A 96 15.90 5.59 -10.83
CA VAL A 96 14.75 6.50 -10.71
C VAL A 96 13.46 5.72 -10.87
N GLU A 97 13.32 4.94 -11.95
CA GLU A 97 12.15 4.09 -12.21
C GLU A 97 11.92 3.05 -11.10
N PHE A 98 13.00 2.52 -10.51
CA PHE A 98 12.93 1.62 -9.36
C PHE A 98 12.25 2.30 -8.17
N PHE A 99 12.74 3.47 -7.75
CA PHE A 99 12.16 4.19 -6.61
C PHE A 99 10.74 4.67 -6.92
N GLU A 100 10.43 5.08 -8.15
CA GLU A 100 9.07 5.44 -8.55
C GLU A 100 8.11 4.27 -8.34
N THR A 101 8.53 3.06 -8.73
CA THR A 101 7.74 1.83 -8.55
C THR A 101 7.56 1.49 -7.06
N VAL A 102 8.61 1.61 -6.26
CA VAL A 102 8.55 1.36 -4.81
C VAL A 102 7.61 2.34 -4.12
N ILE A 103 7.74 3.63 -4.42
CA ILE A 103 6.91 4.68 -3.82
C ILE A 103 5.45 4.58 -4.29
N LEU A 104 5.21 4.24 -5.55
CA LEU A 104 3.85 3.99 -6.05
C LEU A 104 3.19 2.84 -5.26
N ASN A 105 3.90 1.73 -5.08
CA ASN A 105 3.40 0.61 -4.28
C ASN A 105 3.08 1.04 -2.84
N LEU A 106 4.01 1.77 -2.22
CA LEU A 106 3.86 2.25 -0.85
C LEU A 106 2.64 3.18 -0.69
N ILE A 107 2.43 4.12 -1.60
CA ILE A 107 1.31 5.07 -1.54
C ILE A 107 -0.02 4.36 -1.80
N MET A 108 -0.07 3.45 -2.76
CA MET A 108 -1.31 2.85 -3.22
C MET A 108 -1.76 1.64 -2.40
N HIS A 109 -0.81 0.87 -1.86
CA HIS A 109 -1.08 -0.38 -1.12
C HIS A 109 -0.61 -0.34 0.34
N GLY A 110 0.05 0.73 0.77
CA GLY A 110 0.60 0.87 2.13
C GLY A 110 1.86 0.04 2.38
N ASN A 111 2.27 -0.81 1.43
CA ASN A 111 3.45 -1.66 1.50
C ASN A 111 4.18 -1.63 0.17
N ALA A 112 5.47 -1.93 0.18
CA ALA A 112 6.27 -2.14 -1.01
C ALA A 112 7.19 -3.33 -0.77
N TYR A 113 7.38 -4.16 -1.80
CA TYR A 113 8.19 -5.36 -1.72
C TYR A 113 9.19 -5.42 -2.86
N CYS A 114 10.43 -5.74 -2.55
CA CYS A 114 11.51 -5.91 -3.50
C CYS A 114 12.22 -7.24 -3.31
N VAL A 115 12.25 -8.07 -4.35
CA VAL A 115 13.02 -9.31 -4.35
C VAL A 115 14.51 -8.97 -4.47
N ILE A 116 15.30 -9.49 -3.54
CA ILE A 116 16.74 -9.28 -3.49
C ILE A 116 17.42 -10.35 -4.34
N GLN A 117 18.10 -9.92 -5.41
CA GLN A 117 18.90 -10.81 -6.24
C GLN A 117 20.34 -10.84 -5.71
N ARG A 118 20.84 -12.04 -5.41
CA ARG A 118 22.17 -12.25 -4.84
C ARG A 118 22.98 -13.25 -5.67
N ILE A 119 24.29 -13.03 -5.73
CA ILE A 119 25.28 -14.03 -6.16
C ILE A 119 26.23 -14.23 -4.99
N GLY A 120 26.12 -15.38 -4.31
CA GLY A 120 26.73 -15.59 -3.00
C GLY A 120 26.21 -14.54 -2.00
N ASP A 121 27.11 -13.89 -1.28
CA ASP A 121 26.74 -12.84 -0.31
C ASP A 121 26.51 -11.47 -0.94
N ARG A 122 26.85 -11.30 -2.23
CA ARG A 122 26.78 -10.00 -2.90
C ARG A 122 25.38 -9.77 -3.48
N VAL A 123 24.75 -8.67 -3.06
CA VAL A 123 23.54 -8.15 -3.73
C VAL A 123 23.91 -7.62 -5.10
N ILE A 124 23.26 -8.15 -6.14
CA ILE A 124 23.48 -7.79 -7.53
C ILE A 124 22.32 -7.01 -8.14
N GLY A 125 21.13 -7.07 -7.53
CA GLY A 125 19.93 -6.44 -8.05
C GLY A 125 18.79 -6.41 -7.06
N LEU A 126 17.86 -5.48 -7.28
CA LEU A 126 16.59 -5.40 -6.57
C LEU A 126 15.46 -5.34 -7.60
N LEU A 127 14.50 -6.25 -7.49
CA LEU A 127 13.34 -6.29 -8.38
C LEU A 127 12.08 -5.95 -7.58
N PRO A 128 11.46 -4.77 -7.82
CA PRO A 128 10.21 -4.44 -7.17
C PRO A 128 9.11 -5.34 -7.73
N ILE A 129 8.28 -5.88 -6.85
CA ILE A 129 7.11 -6.69 -7.20
C ILE A 129 5.83 -5.97 -6.77
N MET A 130 4.74 -6.23 -7.48
CA MET A 130 3.47 -5.56 -7.21
C MET A 130 2.92 -5.99 -5.86
N SER A 131 2.69 -5.04 -4.96
CA SER A 131 2.28 -5.35 -3.58
C SER A 131 0.90 -5.98 -3.50
N ALA A 132 0.02 -5.67 -4.46
CA ALA A 132 -1.28 -6.33 -4.60
C ALA A 132 -1.19 -7.84 -4.87
N GLN A 133 -0.04 -8.32 -5.36
CA GLN A 133 0.21 -9.73 -5.68
C GLN A 133 0.97 -10.47 -4.55
N VAL A 134 1.27 -9.79 -3.45
CA VAL A 134 2.04 -10.36 -2.33
C VAL A 134 1.14 -10.54 -1.12
N THR A 135 1.15 -11.76 -0.57
CA THR A 135 0.51 -12.08 0.71
C THR A 135 1.56 -12.45 1.73
N THR A 136 1.60 -11.74 2.85
CA THR A 136 2.51 -12.05 3.96
C THR A 136 1.83 -13.04 4.91
N VAL A 137 2.49 -14.16 5.19
CA VAL A 137 1.98 -15.25 6.03
C VAL A 137 2.94 -15.52 7.18
N LEU A 138 2.40 -15.55 8.39
CA LEU A 138 3.11 -16.01 9.58
C LEU A 138 2.89 -17.53 9.71
N LEU A 139 3.98 -18.30 9.66
CA LEU A 139 3.92 -19.74 9.87
C LEU A 139 3.73 -20.08 11.35
N SER A 140 3.37 -21.33 11.63
CA SER A 140 3.15 -21.85 13.00
C SER A 140 4.40 -21.82 13.88
N ASP A 141 5.59 -21.79 13.27
CA ASP A 141 6.89 -21.65 13.93
C ASP A 141 7.24 -20.19 14.26
N GLY A 142 6.43 -19.21 13.83
CA GLY A 142 6.67 -17.79 13.98
C GLY A 142 7.52 -17.16 12.87
N THR A 143 7.89 -17.92 11.84
CA THR A 143 8.63 -17.40 10.68
C THR A 143 7.69 -16.65 9.73
N VAL A 144 8.13 -15.48 9.25
CA VAL A 144 7.37 -14.70 8.25
C VAL A 144 7.81 -15.11 6.85
N THR A 145 6.84 -15.38 5.98
CA THR A 145 7.05 -15.67 4.56
C THR A 145 6.18 -14.80 3.68
N HIS A 146 6.61 -14.56 2.46
CA HIS A 146 5.90 -13.72 1.50
C HIS A 146 5.57 -14.53 0.25
N GLN A 147 4.29 -14.74 0.02
CA GLN A 147 3.78 -15.49 -1.13
C GLN A 147 3.48 -14.51 -2.27
N TYR A 148 4.18 -14.66 -3.39
CA TYR A 148 4.02 -13.85 -4.59
C TYR A 148 3.25 -14.63 -5.66
N THR A 149 2.04 -14.18 -5.96
CA THR A 149 1.16 -14.79 -6.96
C THR A 149 1.37 -14.13 -8.32
N HIS A 150 1.75 -14.93 -9.30
CA HIS A 150 1.98 -14.51 -10.69
C HIS A 150 1.39 -15.55 -11.65
N ASP A 151 1.38 -15.25 -12.96
CA ASP A 151 0.68 -16.09 -13.94
C ASP A 151 1.16 -17.55 -13.98
N ALA A 152 2.43 -17.80 -13.67
CA ALA A 152 3.02 -19.14 -13.66
C ALA A 152 2.79 -19.90 -12.33
N GLY A 153 2.24 -19.25 -11.30
CA GLY A 153 1.93 -19.88 -10.02
C GLY A 153 2.25 -18.98 -8.82
N VAL A 154 2.52 -19.62 -7.68
CA VAL A 154 2.85 -18.92 -6.43
C VAL A 154 4.31 -19.21 -6.08
N THR A 155 5.12 -18.16 -5.98
CA THR A 155 6.50 -18.25 -5.48
C THR A 155 6.53 -17.79 -4.03
N VAL A 156 7.18 -18.56 -3.16
CA VAL A 156 7.31 -18.21 -1.73
C VAL A 156 8.72 -17.70 -1.48
N TYR A 157 8.82 -16.46 -0.96
CA TYR A 157 10.07 -15.85 -0.53
C TYR A 157 10.19 -15.89 0.99
N SER A 158 11.38 -16.21 1.48
CA SER A 158 11.75 -16.00 2.87
C SER A 158 11.96 -14.52 3.16
N ALA A 159 11.76 -14.10 4.42
CA ALA A 159 11.92 -12.71 4.85
C ALA A 159 13.33 -12.13 4.59
N GLU A 160 14.37 -12.96 4.46
CA GLU A 160 15.74 -12.55 4.14
C GLU A 160 15.96 -12.19 2.66
N ASN A 161 15.08 -12.67 1.77
CA ASN A 161 15.20 -12.52 0.32
C ASN A 161 14.27 -11.46 -0.25
N ILE A 162 13.47 -10.81 0.61
CA ILE A 162 12.56 -9.74 0.25
C ILE A 162 12.79 -8.54 1.17
N TRP A 163 12.79 -7.36 0.58
CA TRP A 163 12.88 -6.08 1.28
C TRP A 163 11.54 -5.37 1.24
#